data_AF-A0A2V9G961-F1
#
_entry.id   AF-A0A2V9G961-F1
#
_cell.length_a   1.000
_cell.length_b   1.000
_cell.length_c   1.000
_cell.angle_alpha   90.00
_cell.angle_beta   90.00
_cell.angle_gamma   90.00
#
_symmetry.space_group_name_H-M   'P 1'
#
loop_
_entity.id
_entity.type
_entity.pdbx_description
1 polymer ?
#
loop_
_entity_poly.entity_id
_entity_poly.type
_entity_poly.pdbx_seq_one_letter_code
_entity_poly.pdbx_strand_id
1 'polypeptide(L)'
;MQWVKDRTGRFSQRPHYLPEELDTECENLVCDFLRSRHQSVQYPISTDDLTVLLETLADDLDLYADLSREEGEVEGVTDFFRGRRPRVRISRRLSSDPRLINRFRTTLTHELGHVRFHAFMFDGPCTGSLFPAESPELSNKCKRENMLQTSQTDWMEWQAGFSCGAFLMPASALRATIRRFMEERKAAIARVAVGSEEGESLINVAANQFQVSRDAAKVRLLQKGALAASGTGAALF
;
A
#
# COMPACT_ATOMS: atom_id res chain seq x y z
N MET A 1 2.74 -1.58 16.99
CA MET A 1 2.50 -0.14 16.80
C MET A 1 2.83 0.61 18.08
N GLN A 2 3.55 1.72 17.96
CA GLN A 2 3.82 2.65 19.08
C GLN A 2 3.41 4.07 18.71
N TRP A 3 3.03 4.88 19.68
CA TRP A 3 2.77 6.30 19.49
C TRP A 3 4.05 7.10 19.65
N VAL A 4 4.39 7.91 18.65
CA VAL A 4 5.58 8.78 18.67
C VAL A 4 5.18 10.22 18.42
N LYS A 5 5.98 11.18 18.88
CA LYS A 5 5.77 12.60 18.58
C LYS A 5 5.79 12.83 17.07
N ASP A 6 4.76 13.50 16.55
CA ASP A 6 4.73 13.89 15.15
C ASP A 6 5.60 15.14 14.94
N ARG A 7 6.51 15.06 13.97
CA ARG A 7 7.43 16.15 13.60
C ARG A 7 6.95 16.93 12.38
N THR A 8 5.90 16.46 11.71
CA THR A 8 5.29 17.13 10.54
C THR A 8 4.36 18.26 10.95
N GLY A 9 3.91 18.28 12.21
CA GLY A 9 2.97 19.25 12.75
C GLY A 9 1.51 18.97 12.42
N ARG A 10 1.18 17.84 11.76
CA ARG A 10 -0.20 17.44 11.45
C ARG A 10 -0.95 17.00 12.71
N PHE A 11 -0.28 16.26 13.60
CA PHE A 11 -0.85 15.77 14.84
C PHE A 11 0.08 16.03 16.04
N SER A 12 -0.40 15.82 17.27
CA SER A 12 0.45 15.86 18.46
C SER A 12 1.33 14.61 18.58
N GLN A 13 0.76 13.46 18.20
CA GLN A 13 1.41 12.16 18.09
C GLN A 13 0.96 11.46 16.82
N ARG A 14 1.75 10.51 16.33
CA ARG A 14 1.45 9.68 15.16
C ARG A 14 1.73 8.20 15.46
N PRO A 15 1.04 7.27 14.80
CA PRO A 15 1.36 5.86 14.87
C PRO A 15 2.66 5.58 14.13
N HIS A 16 3.56 4.89 14.80
CA HIS A 16 4.75 4.29 14.22
C HIS A 16 4.55 2.78 14.14
N TYR A 17 4.60 2.27 12.92
CA TYR A 17 4.60 0.85 12.62
C TYR A 17 5.98 0.42 12.14
N LEU A 18 6.43 -0.72 12.62
CA LEU A 18 7.55 -1.43 11.98
C LEU A 18 7.08 -2.02 10.65
N PRO A 19 7.97 -2.19 9.65
CA PRO A 19 7.63 -2.84 8.38
C PRO A 19 6.96 -4.22 8.56
N GLU A 20 7.41 -5.02 9.53
CA GLU A 20 6.84 -6.34 9.84
C GLU A 20 5.43 -6.25 10.44
N GLU A 21 5.13 -5.18 11.18
CA GLU A 21 3.80 -4.92 11.72
C GLU A 21 2.85 -4.54 10.57
N LEU A 22 3.26 -3.66 9.66
CA LEU A 22 2.48 -3.33 8.47
C LEU A 22 2.21 -4.58 7.61
N ASP A 23 3.22 -5.41 7.40
CA ASP A 23 3.08 -6.67 6.67
C ASP A 23 2.03 -7.58 7.31
N THR A 24 2.13 -7.76 8.64
CA THR A 24 1.22 -8.64 9.39
C THR A 24 -0.21 -8.11 9.34
N GLU A 25 -0.41 -6.81 9.56
CA GLU A 25 -1.72 -6.18 9.52
C GLU A 25 -2.35 -6.24 8.12
N CYS A 26 -1.57 -5.96 7.07
CA CYS A 26 -2.06 -6.04 5.69
C CYS A 26 -2.45 -7.47 5.31
N GLU A 27 -1.58 -8.44 5.65
CA GLU A 27 -1.79 -9.84 5.35
C GLU A 27 -2.99 -10.41 6.09
N ASN A 28 -3.13 -10.15 7.39
CA ASN A 28 -4.27 -10.59 8.18
C ASN A 28 -5.57 -10.03 7.62
N LEU A 29 -5.62 -8.71 7.37
CA LEU A 29 -6.82 -8.05 6.86
C LEU A 29 -7.31 -8.68 5.55
N VAL A 30 -6.41 -8.86 4.58
CA VAL A 30 -6.80 -9.40 3.27
C VAL A 30 -7.09 -10.90 3.32
N CYS A 31 -6.32 -11.66 4.10
CA CYS A 31 -6.55 -13.10 4.22
C CYS A 31 -7.85 -13.42 4.96
N ASP A 32 -8.16 -12.68 6.04
CA ASP A 32 -9.39 -12.90 6.80
C ASP A 32 -10.63 -12.51 5.98
N PHE A 33 -10.54 -11.43 5.21
CA PHE A 33 -11.57 -11.06 4.23
C PHE A 33 -11.79 -12.17 3.18
N LEU A 34 -10.72 -12.67 2.55
CA LEU A 34 -10.81 -13.70 1.52
C LEU A 34 -11.29 -15.04 2.08
N ARG A 35 -10.87 -15.44 3.28
CA ARG A 35 -11.37 -16.66 3.95
C ARG A 35 -12.85 -16.53 4.29
N SER A 36 -13.29 -15.37 4.76
CA SER A 36 -14.70 -15.12 5.04
C SER A 36 -15.56 -15.22 3.77
N ARG A 37 -15.08 -14.69 2.65
CA ARG A 37 -15.84 -14.64 1.39
C ARG A 37 -15.77 -15.92 0.57
N HIS A 38 -14.60 -16.54 0.48
CA HIS A 38 -14.29 -17.62 -0.47
C HIS A 38 -13.81 -18.92 0.20
N GLN A 39 -13.72 -18.96 1.54
CA GLN A 39 -13.21 -20.10 2.33
C GLN A 39 -11.73 -20.48 2.04
N SER A 40 -11.06 -19.75 1.16
CA SER A 40 -9.67 -19.98 0.77
C SER A 40 -9.00 -18.66 0.37
N VAL A 41 -7.67 -18.66 0.41
CA VAL A 41 -6.85 -17.52 -0.05
C VAL A 41 -6.11 -17.96 -1.29
N GLN A 42 -6.36 -17.27 -2.41
CA GLN A 42 -5.71 -17.54 -3.68
C GLN A 42 -5.03 -16.27 -4.21
N TYR A 43 -3.94 -16.47 -4.96
CA TYR A 43 -3.17 -15.40 -5.58
C TYR A 43 -3.14 -15.57 -7.10
N PRO A 44 -3.27 -14.49 -7.88
CA PRO A 44 -3.40 -13.10 -7.43
C PRO A 44 -4.76 -12.81 -6.78
N ILE A 45 -4.79 -11.87 -5.83
CA ILE A 45 -6.06 -11.39 -5.27
C ILE A 45 -6.80 -10.65 -6.37
N SER A 46 -8.08 -10.99 -6.59
CA SER A 46 -8.87 -10.37 -7.65
C SER A 46 -9.04 -8.87 -7.39
N THR A 47 -9.12 -8.08 -8.47
CA THR A 47 -9.36 -6.63 -8.33
C THR A 47 -10.71 -6.37 -7.67
N ASP A 48 -11.73 -7.17 -7.97
CA ASP A 48 -13.06 -7.06 -7.36
C ASP A 48 -13.01 -7.31 -5.84
N ASP A 49 -12.22 -8.28 -5.38
CA ASP A 49 -12.05 -8.53 -3.95
C ASP A 49 -11.35 -7.37 -3.24
N LEU A 50 -10.32 -6.77 -3.87
CA LEU A 50 -9.66 -5.58 -3.34
C LEU A 50 -10.63 -4.39 -3.26
N THR A 51 -11.46 -4.22 -4.29
CA THR A 51 -12.48 -3.17 -4.34
C THR A 51 -13.49 -3.36 -3.21
N VAL A 52 -14.07 -4.56 -3.08
CA VAL A 52 -15.07 -4.81 -2.04
C VAL A 52 -14.46 -4.72 -0.64
N LEU A 53 -13.20 -5.15 -0.45
CA LEU A 53 -12.51 -4.95 0.82
C LEU A 53 -12.45 -3.46 1.19
N LEU A 54 -12.08 -2.60 0.24
CA LEU A 54 -12.06 -1.15 0.46
C LEU A 54 -13.45 -0.59 0.75
N GLU A 55 -14.47 -1.00 -0.02
CA GLU A 55 -15.87 -0.60 0.20
C GLU A 55 -16.35 -0.96 1.61
N THR A 56 -15.94 -2.11 2.15
CA THR A 56 -16.35 -2.51 3.51
C THR A 56 -15.79 -1.62 4.63
N LEU A 57 -14.72 -0.87 4.35
CA LEU A 57 -14.01 -0.02 5.30
C LEU A 57 -14.24 1.48 5.06
N ALA A 58 -14.62 1.87 3.84
CA ALA A 58 -14.99 3.23 3.49
C ALA A 58 -16.49 3.52 3.76
N ASP A 59 -16.83 4.81 3.83
CA ASP A 59 -18.21 5.31 3.81
C ASP A 59 -18.76 5.33 2.38
N ASP A 60 -17.89 5.69 1.43
CA ASP A 60 -18.18 5.80 0.01
C ASP A 60 -16.91 5.51 -0.80
N LEU A 61 -17.07 4.82 -1.94
CA LEU A 61 -16.00 4.53 -2.89
C LEU A 61 -16.45 4.90 -4.30
N ASP A 62 -15.91 5.98 -4.84
CA ASP A 62 -16.11 6.39 -6.23
C ASP A 62 -14.90 5.99 -7.09
N LEU A 63 -15.05 4.89 -7.84
CA LEU A 63 -14.01 4.40 -8.76
C LEU A 63 -13.93 5.19 -10.07
N TYR A 64 -14.87 6.10 -10.34
CA TYR A 64 -14.99 6.81 -11.62
C TYR A 64 -14.98 8.34 -11.44
N ALA A 65 -14.30 8.79 -10.39
CA ALA A 65 -14.21 10.19 -10.02
C ALA A 65 -13.48 11.02 -11.08
N ASP A 66 -13.96 12.24 -11.28
CA ASP A 66 -13.24 13.27 -12.03
C ASP A 66 -12.31 14.03 -11.08
N LEU A 67 -11.02 13.72 -11.14
CA LEU A 67 -9.97 14.35 -10.33
C LEU A 67 -9.22 15.44 -11.09
N SER A 68 -9.73 15.89 -12.25
CA SER A 68 -9.06 16.92 -13.08
C SER A 68 -8.91 18.29 -12.39
N ARG A 69 -9.71 18.55 -11.35
CA ARG A 69 -9.65 19.77 -10.54
C ARG A 69 -8.61 19.72 -9.42
N GLU A 70 -8.03 18.55 -9.18
CA GLU A 70 -6.98 18.39 -8.17
C GLU A 70 -5.64 18.90 -8.70
N GLU A 71 -4.83 19.52 -7.85
CA GLU A 71 -3.53 20.05 -8.25
C GLU A 71 -2.49 18.92 -8.45
N GLY A 72 -2.11 18.70 -9.72
CA GLY A 72 -1.09 17.73 -10.13
C GLY A 72 -1.69 16.44 -10.69
N GLU A 73 -0.84 15.44 -10.96
CA GLU A 73 -1.29 14.11 -11.40
C GLU A 73 -1.80 13.29 -10.20
N VAL A 74 -2.99 13.63 -9.71
CA VAL A 74 -3.69 12.93 -8.63
C VAL A 74 -4.51 11.76 -9.18
N GLU A 75 -4.34 10.59 -8.57
CA GLU A 75 -4.97 9.35 -9.03
C GLU A 75 -5.91 8.72 -8.02
N GLY A 76 -5.71 9.03 -6.74
CA GLY A 76 -6.55 8.63 -5.63
C GLY A 76 -6.63 9.75 -4.60
N VAL A 77 -7.79 9.84 -3.94
CA VAL A 77 -8.02 10.78 -2.84
C VAL A 77 -8.77 10.05 -1.74
N THR A 78 -8.29 10.17 -0.50
CA THR A 78 -9.01 9.74 0.70
C THR A 78 -9.36 10.96 1.54
N ASP A 79 -10.65 11.23 1.69
CA ASP A 79 -11.18 12.30 2.51
C ASP A 79 -11.54 11.76 3.90
N PHE A 80 -10.94 12.35 4.94
CA PHE A 80 -11.16 11.95 6.33
C PHE A 80 -12.14 12.88 7.03
N PHE A 81 -12.98 12.28 7.87
CA PHE A 81 -14.05 12.95 8.58
C PHE A 81 -14.10 12.45 10.02
N ARG A 82 -14.54 13.30 10.94
CA ARG A 82 -14.70 12.90 12.34
C ARG A 82 -15.90 11.99 12.53
N GLY A 83 -15.72 10.87 13.25
CA GLY A 83 -16.81 10.02 13.71
C GLY A 83 -17.54 9.28 12.60
N ARG A 84 -16.95 9.21 11.40
CA ARG A 84 -17.49 8.47 10.24
C ARG A 84 -16.34 7.92 9.41
N ARG A 85 -16.63 6.88 8.64
CA ARG A 85 -15.64 6.26 7.77
C ARG A 85 -15.15 7.24 6.68
N PRO A 86 -13.92 7.09 6.17
CA PRO A 86 -13.41 7.93 5.09
C PRO A 86 -14.18 7.74 3.79
N ARG A 87 -14.12 8.73 2.90
CA ARG A 87 -14.56 8.56 1.50
C ARG A 87 -13.34 8.42 0.61
N VAL A 88 -13.42 7.53 -0.37
CA VAL A 88 -12.31 7.28 -1.30
C VAL A 88 -12.78 7.56 -2.72
N ARG A 89 -11.96 8.28 -3.48
CA ARG A 89 -12.19 8.61 -4.88
C ARG A 89 -10.98 8.18 -5.69
N ILE A 90 -11.19 7.39 -6.73
CA ILE A 90 -10.15 6.96 -7.66
C ILE A 90 -10.46 7.52 -9.05
N SER A 91 -9.42 7.98 -9.74
CA SER A 91 -9.54 8.54 -11.08
C SER A 91 -10.22 7.56 -12.04
N ARG A 92 -11.26 8.02 -12.72
CA ARG A 92 -11.93 7.30 -13.82
C ARG A 92 -10.97 6.69 -14.82
N ARG A 93 -9.89 7.40 -15.14
CA ARG A 93 -8.88 6.96 -16.11
C ARG A 93 -8.30 5.59 -15.72
N LEU A 94 -8.05 5.34 -14.44
CA LEU A 94 -7.48 4.08 -13.96
C LEU A 94 -8.48 2.93 -14.09
N SER A 95 -9.74 3.19 -13.75
CA SER A 95 -10.81 2.18 -13.78
C SER A 95 -11.30 1.86 -15.18
N SER A 96 -11.19 2.81 -16.13
CA SER A 96 -11.70 2.66 -17.50
C SER A 96 -10.68 2.14 -18.51
N ASP A 97 -9.36 2.21 -18.24
CA ASP A 97 -8.33 1.75 -19.17
C ASP A 97 -7.71 0.42 -18.69
N PRO A 98 -8.02 -0.73 -19.34
CA PRO A 98 -7.47 -2.02 -18.95
C PRO A 98 -5.94 -2.09 -18.93
N ARG A 99 -5.26 -1.23 -19.71
CA ARG A 99 -3.79 -1.15 -19.74
C ARG A 99 -3.21 -0.61 -18.43
N LEU A 100 -4.04 0.07 -17.64
CA LEU A 100 -3.67 0.66 -16.36
C LEU A 100 -4.01 -0.23 -15.17
N ILE A 101 -4.41 -1.49 -15.39
CA ILE A 101 -4.87 -2.38 -14.31
C ILE A 101 -3.88 -2.52 -13.15
N ASN A 102 -2.57 -2.65 -13.42
CA ASN A 102 -1.56 -2.72 -12.36
C ASN A 102 -1.50 -1.42 -11.56
N ARG A 103 -1.69 -0.28 -12.24
CA ARG A 103 -1.71 1.04 -11.61
C ARG A 103 -2.97 1.24 -10.78
N PHE A 104 -4.12 0.86 -11.33
CA PHE A 104 -5.40 0.84 -10.62
C PHE A 104 -5.31 0.02 -9.32
N ARG A 105 -4.80 -1.22 -9.41
CA ARG A 105 -4.61 -2.09 -8.24
C ARG A 105 -3.70 -1.48 -7.19
N THR A 106 -2.59 -0.86 -7.59
CA THR A 106 -1.68 -0.17 -6.66
C THR A 106 -2.34 1.04 -6.01
N THR A 107 -3.05 1.88 -6.77
CA THR A 107 -3.77 3.04 -6.20
C THR A 107 -4.86 2.59 -5.25
N LEU A 108 -5.64 1.57 -5.62
CA LEU A 108 -6.69 1.00 -4.77
C LEU A 108 -6.15 0.51 -3.43
N THR A 109 -5.03 -0.23 -3.42
CA THR A 109 -4.42 -0.71 -2.18
C THR A 109 -3.63 0.35 -1.42
N HIS A 110 -3.20 1.43 -2.07
CA HIS A 110 -2.64 2.62 -1.42
C HIS A 110 -3.72 3.35 -0.62
N GLU A 111 -4.87 3.63 -1.23
CA GLU A 111 -6.01 4.25 -0.54
C GLU A 111 -6.56 3.33 0.57
N LEU A 112 -6.58 2.02 0.37
CA LEU A 112 -6.88 1.05 1.43
C LEU A 112 -5.91 1.17 2.61
N GLY A 113 -4.62 1.39 2.35
CA GLY A 113 -3.63 1.69 3.38
C GLY A 113 -3.99 2.96 4.16
N HIS A 114 -4.41 4.02 3.47
CA HIS A 114 -4.89 5.24 4.12
C HIS A 114 -6.10 5.00 5.02
N VAL A 115 -7.12 4.31 4.52
CA VAL A 115 -8.32 3.98 5.28
C VAL A 115 -7.96 3.12 6.50
N ARG A 116 -7.16 2.07 6.33
CA ARG A 116 -6.85 1.11 7.41
C ARG A 116 -5.97 1.71 8.51
N PHE A 117 -4.94 2.47 8.14
CA PHE A 117 -3.90 2.89 9.08
C PHE A 117 -4.02 4.33 9.55
N HIS A 118 -4.89 5.15 8.93
CA HIS A 118 -4.99 6.56 9.28
C HIS A 118 -6.39 7.02 9.66
N ALA A 119 -7.48 6.32 9.30
CA ALA A 119 -8.83 6.79 9.60
C ALA A 119 -9.05 7.13 11.09
N PHE A 120 -8.55 6.27 12.00
CA PHE A 120 -8.68 6.48 13.44
C PHE A 120 -8.00 7.74 13.97
N MET A 121 -7.03 8.31 13.24
CA MET A 121 -6.37 9.56 13.61
C MET A 121 -7.33 10.76 13.58
N PHE A 122 -8.42 10.62 12.83
CA PHE A 122 -9.41 11.67 12.62
C PHE A 122 -10.67 11.48 13.47
N ASP A 123 -10.75 10.40 14.26
CA ASP A 123 -11.89 10.14 15.16
C ASP A 123 -11.73 10.77 16.55
N GLY A 124 -10.55 11.29 16.89
CA GLY A 124 -10.26 11.90 18.21
C GLY A 124 -10.59 13.39 18.31
N PRO A 125 -10.74 13.94 19.54
CA PRO A 125 -10.87 15.39 19.74
C PRO A 125 -9.58 16.09 19.28
N CYS A 126 -9.68 17.05 18.35
CA CYS A 126 -8.55 17.90 17.99
C CYS A 126 -8.06 18.61 19.26
N THR A 127 -6.85 18.28 19.69
CA THR A 127 -6.15 19.10 20.68
C THR A 127 -5.83 20.44 20.03
N GLY A 128 -6.55 21.51 20.39
CA GLY A 128 -6.03 22.87 20.20
C GLY A 128 -6.94 24.01 19.71
N SER A 129 -8.27 23.88 19.64
CA SER A 129 -9.12 25.06 19.34
C SER A 129 -10.27 25.22 20.32
N LEU A 130 -10.29 26.35 21.02
CA LEU A 130 -11.40 26.83 21.88
C LEU A 130 -12.55 27.45 21.06
N PHE A 131 -12.42 27.48 19.74
CA PHE A 131 -13.46 27.90 18.81
C PHE A 131 -13.98 26.67 18.05
N PRO A 132 -15.30 26.57 17.77
CA PRO A 132 -15.84 25.58 16.85
C PRO A 132 -15.29 25.89 15.46
N ALA A 133 -14.15 25.30 15.13
CA ALA A 133 -13.76 25.17 13.73
C ALA A 133 -14.76 24.17 13.14
N GLU A 134 -15.57 24.61 12.17
CA GLU A 134 -16.02 23.71 11.11
C GLU A 134 -14.80 22.88 10.74
N SER A 135 -14.79 21.60 11.08
CA SER A 135 -13.58 20.80 10.99
C SER A 135 -13.26 20.73 9.50
N PRO A 136 -12.15 21.34 9.02
CA PRO A 136 -11.83 21.27 7.61
C PRO A 136 -11.69 19.80 7.26
N GLU A 137 -12.37 19.37 6.20
CA GLU A 137 -12.19 18.05 5.60
C GLU A 137 -10.69 17.89 5.33
N LEU A 138 -10.03 17.00 6.06
CA LEU A 138 -8.61 16.73 5.85
C LEU A 138 -8.54 15.66 4.75
N SER A 139 -8.11 16.09 3.58
CA SER A 139 -8.01 15.27 2.37
C SER A 139 -6.56 14.84 2.14
N ASN A 140 -6.32 13.54 2.04
CA ASN A 140 -5.05 13.00 1.55
C ASN A 140 -5.16 12.75 0.05
N LYS A 141 -4.25 13.36 -0.71
CA LYS A 141 -4.22 13.28 -2.16
C LYS A 141 -3.02 12.46 -2.60
N CYS A 142 -3.28 11.31 -3.19
CA CYS A 142 -2.24 10.46 -3.74
C CYS A 142 -1.80 10.99 -5.11
N LYS A 143 -0.57 11.52 -5.15
CA LYS A 143 0.11 11.89 -6.40
C LYS A 143 0.89 10.70 -6.92
N ARG A 144 0.88 10.52 -8.24
CA ARG A 144 1.63 9.47 -8.94
C ARG A 144 3.05 9.27 -8.42
N GLU A 145 3.77 10.37 -8.26
CA GLU A 145 5.20 10.44 -7.96
C GLU A 145 5.55 9.77 -6.62
N ASN A 146 4.58 9.73 -5.71
CA ASN A 146 4.78 9.35 -4.30
C ASN A 146 4.45 7.88 -4.02
N MET A 147 3.77 7.16 -4.92
CA MET A 147 3.26 5.82 -4.63
C MET A 147 4.33 4.75 -4.40
N LEU A 148 5.51 4.86 -5.00
CA LEU A 148 6.54 3.81 -4.94
C LEU A 148 7.82 4.22 -4.19
N GLN A 149 8.07 5.53 -4.00
CA GLN A 149 9.32 6.05 -3.42
C GLN A 149 9.09 7.35 -2.62
N THR A 150 8.18 7.35 -1.64
CA THR A 150 8.04 8.50 -0.74
C THR A 150 9.14 8.54 0.33
N SER A 151 9.72 9.72 0.55
CA SER A 151 10.61 9.97 1.69
C SER A 151 9.87 9.76 3.01
N GLN A 152 10.54 9.25 4.06
CA GLN A 152 9.93 9.05 5.40
C GLN A 152 9.38 10.33 6.04
N THR A 153 9.64 11.50 5.45
CA THR A 153 9.16 12.82 5.87
C THR A 153 7.64 12.94 5.80
N ASP A 154 6.98 12.32 4.81
CA ASP A 154 5.52 12.14 4.81
C ASP A 154 5.19 10.70 5.20
N TRP A 155 5.01 10.50 6.50
CA TRP A 155 4.86 9.17 7.07
C TRP A 155 3.56 8.49 6.65
N MET A 156 2.49 9.24 6.37
CA MET A 156 1.21 8.68 5.95
C MET A 156 1.32 8.11 4.55
N GLU A 157 1.90 8.87 3.62
CA GLU A 157 2.17 8.42 2.25
C GLU A 157 3.16 7.26 2.23
N TRP A 158 4.19 7.28 3.08
CA TRP A 158 5.12 6.16 3.21
C TRP A 158 4.42 4.88 3.72
N GLN A 159 3.56 4.98 4.75
CA GLN A 159 2.81 3.82 5.27
C GLN A 159 1.84 3.28 4.22
N ALA A 160 1.12 4.15 3.50
CA ALA A 160 0.21 3.74 2.42
C ALA A 160 0.96 3.09 1.25
N GLY A 161 2.08 3.69 0.82
CA GLY A 161 2.93 3.14 -0.25
C GLY A 161 3.61 1.83 0.12
N PHE A 162 3.99 1.61 1.38
CA PHE A 162 4.44 0.30 1.86
C PHE A 162 3.29 -0.72 1.83
N SER A 163 2.12 -0.30 2.34
CA SER A 163 0.94 -1.16 2.48
C SER A 163 0.40 -1.65 1.14
N CYS A 164 0.47 -0.84 0.08
CA CYS A 164 -0.01 -1.24 -1.25
C CYS A 164 0.70 -2.52 -1.75
N GLY A 165 2.03 -2.60 -1.56
CA GLY A 165 2.83 -3.79 -1.88
C GLY A 165 2.55 -4.95 -0.92
N ALA A 166 2.27 -4.67 0.35
CA ALA A 166 1.95 -5.68 1.35
C ALA A 166 0.58 -6.35 1.13
N PHE A 167 -0.42 -5.58 0.69
CA PHE A 167 -1.72 -6.12 0.30
C PHE A 167 -1.63 -6.97 -0.97
N LEU A 168 -0.95 -6.47 -2.01
CA LEU A 168 -0.86 -7.17 -3.30
C LEU A 168 0.06 -8.40 -3.25
N MET A 169 1.10 -8.34 -2.41
CA MET A 169 2.08 -9.41 -2.22
C MET A 169 2.28 -9.67 -0.72
N PRO A 170 1.35 -10.41 -0.08
CA PRO A 170 1.44 -10.75 1.34
C PRO A 170 2.75 -11.47 1.67
N ALA A 171 3.29 -11.21 2.85
CA ALA A 171 4.65 -11.58 3.20
C ALA A 171 4.86 -13.10 3.24
N SER A 172 3.89 -13.87 3.75
CA SER A 172 4.01 -15.33 3.76
C SER A 172 3.95 -15.93 2.35
N ALA A 173 3.02 -15.44 1.51
CA ALA A 173 2.84 -15.90 0.15
C ALA A 173 4.04 -15.56 -0.73
N LEU A 174 4.57 -14.34 -0.63
CA LEU A 174 5.78 -13.94 -1.35
C LEU A 174 6.98 -14.77 -0.91
N ARG A 175 7.12 -15.04 0.39
CA ARG A 175 8.19 -15.90 0.91
C ARG A 175 8.10 -17.33 0.38
N ALA A 176 6.89 -17.89 0.28
CA ALA A 176 6.68 -19.21 -0.32
C ALA A 176 7.08 -19.22 -1.80
N THR A 177 6.72 -18.18 -2.55
CA THR A 177 7.13 -18.00 -3.96
C THR A 177 8.66 -17.93 -4.11
N ILE A 178 9.33 -17.16 -3.25
CA ILE A 178 10.81 -17.07 -3.25
C ILE A 178 11.44 -18.43 -2.94
N ARG A 179 10.95 -19.16 -1.93
CA ARG A 179 11.50 -20.48 -1.57
C ARG A 179 11.38 -21.47 -2.73
N ARG A 180 10.18 -21.57 -3.33
CA ARG A 180 9.93 -22.44 -4.49
C ARG A 180 10.89 -22.12 -5.64
N PHE A 181 11.07 -20.83 -5.95
CA PHE A 181 12.01 -20.40 -6.98
C PHE A 181 13.45 -20.84 -6.70
N MET A 182 13.93 -20.69 -5.45
CA MET A 182 15.29 -21.10 -5.07
C MET A 182 15.46 -22.63 -5.12
N GLU A 183 14.46 -23.38 -4.67
CA GLU A 183 14.44 -24.84 -4.71
C GLU A 183 14.51 -25.39 -6.14
N GLU A 184 13.71 -24.84 -7.06
CA GLU A 184 13.71 -25.20 -8.49
C GLU A 184 15.07 -24.94 -9.14
N ARG A 185 15.78 -23.90 -8.71
CA ARG A 185 17.10 -23.52 -9.23
C ARG A 185 18.26 -24.21 -8.51
N LYS A 186 18.01 -25.03 -7.49
CA LYS A 186 19.03 -25.62 -6.60
C LYS A 186 20.00 -24.56 -6.04
N ALA A 187 19.52 -23.33 -5.86
CA ALA A 187 20.31 -22.23 -5.33
C ALA A 187 20.18 -22.19 -3.81
N ALA A 188 21.27 -21.85 -3.11
CA ALA A 188 21.16 -21.47 -1.70
C ALA A 188 20.25 -20.24 -1.59
N ILE A 189 19.48 -20.12 -0.50
CA ILE A 189 18.69 -18.91 -0.19
C ILE A 189 19.69 -17.78 0.09
N ALA A 190 20.14 -17.13 -0.98
CA ALA A 190 21.05 -16.00 -0.97
C ALA A 190 20.33 -14.78 -1.53
N ARG A 191 20.81 -13.59 -1.15
CA ARG A 191 20.34 -12.34 -1.74
C ARG A 191 20.79 -12.29 -3.19
N VAL A 192 19.83 -12.27 -4.10
CA VAL A 192 20.11 -12.22 -5.54
C VAL A 192 20.32 -10.77 -5.97
N ALA A 193 21.35 -10.50 -6.76
CA ALA A 193 21.55 -9.15 -7.27
C ALA A 193 20.42 -8.77 -8.23
N VAL A 194 19.85 -7.57 -8.07
CA VAL A 194 18.72 -7.09 -8.93
C VAL A 194 19.03 -7.25 -10.42
N GLY A 195 20.25 -6.93 -10.84
CA GLY A 195 20.66 -6.96 -12.25
C GLY A 195 21.19 -8.31 -12.74
N SER A 196 21.17 -9.36 -11.92
CA SER A 196 21.53 -10.71 -12.40
C SER A 196 20.36 -11.35 -13.14
N GLU A 197 20.64 -12.36 -13.96
CA GLU A 197 19.61 -13.13 -14.66
C GLU A 197 18.61 -13.76 -13.68
N GLU A 198 19.10 -14.26 -12.56
CA GLU A 198 18.28 -14.81 -11.48
C GLU A 198 17.41 -13.74 -10.82
N GLY A 199 17.93 -12.52 -10.64
CA GLY A 199 17.19 -11.40 -10.05
C GLY A 199 16.03 -10.99 -10.94
N GLU A 200 16.30 -10.85 -12.24
CA GLU A 200 15.30 -10.55 -13.25
C GLU A 200 14.25 -11.67 -13.39
N SER A 201 14.68 -12.93 -13.30
CA SER A 201 13.79 -14.08 -13.30
C SER A 201 12.88 -14.10 -12.06
N LEU A 202 13.42 -13.83 -10.87
CA LEU A 202 12.63 -13.76 -9.63
C LEU A 202 11.61 -12.61 -9.66
N ILE A 203 12.00 -11.43 -10.19
CA ILE A 203 11.09 -10.30 -10.39
C ILE A 203 9.92 -10.70 -11.29
N ASN A 204 10.19 -11.39 -12.41
CA ASN A 204 9.15 -11.88 -13.31
C ASN A 204 8.22 -12.90 -12.64
N VAL A 205 8.77 -13.84 -11.87
CA VAL A 205 7.98 -14.84 -11.14
C VAL A 205 7.04 -14.16 -10.14
N ALA A 206 7.55 -13.21 -9.35
CA ALA A 206 6.72 -12.47 -8.40
C ALA A 206 5.67 -11.61 -9.11
N ALA A 207 6.05 -10.86 -10.15
CA ALA A 207 5.14 -10.02 -10.92
C ALA A 207 3.97 -10.83 -11.51
N ASN A 208 4.26 -12.00 -12.09
CA ASN A 208 3.27 -12.89 -12.68
C ASN A 208 2.38 -13.55 -11.61
N GLN A 209 2.98 -14.07 -10.52
CA GLN A 209 2.25 -14.76 -9.45
C GLN A 209 1.22 -13.87 -8.74
N PHE A 210 1.53 -12.57 -8.59
CA PHE A 210 0.70 -11.62 -7.86
C PHE A 210 -0.01 -10.59 -8.76
N GLN A 211 0.18 -10.68 -10.08
CA GLN A 211 -0.39 -9.78 -11.07
C GLN A 211 -0.14 -8.31 -10.71
N VAL A 212 1.16 -7.98 -10.61
CA VAL A 212 1.66 -6.62 -10.32
C VAL A 212 2.67 -6.20 -11.39
N SER A 213 3.04 -4.92 -11.42
CA SER A 213 4.14 -4.47 -12.28
C SER A 213 5.48 -5.04 -11.83
N ARG A 214 6.43 -5.18 -12.77
CA ARG A 214 7.81 -5.59 -12.46
C ARG A 214 8.48 -4.66 -11.45
N ASP A 215 8.21 -3.36 -11.53
CA ASP A 215 8.75 -2.38 -10.59
C ASP A 215 8.19 -2.58 -9.17
N ALA A 216 6.88 -2.80 -9.03
CA ALA A 216 6.27 -3.09 -7.72
C ALA A 216 6.83 -4.39 -7.12
N ALA A 217 6.95 -5.45 -7.94
CA ALA A 217 7.56 -6.71 -7.53
C ALA A 217 9.02 -6.53 -7.07
N LYS A 218 9.83 -5.79 -7.84
CA LYS A 218 11.21 -5.46 -7.50
C LYS A 218 11.33 -4.72 -6.16
N VAL A 219 10.54 -3.65 -5.98
CA VAL A 219 10.52 -2.87 -4.72
C VAL A 219 10.17 -3.78 -3.55
N ARG A 220 9.14 -4.61 -3.69
CA ARG A 220 8.72 -5.52 -2.63
C ARG A 220 9.78 -6.58 -2.31
N LEU A 221 10.42 -7.16 -3.32
CA LEU A 221 11.51 -8.13 -3.14
C LEU A 221 12.74 -7.51 -2.46
N LEU A 222 13.05 -6.24 -2.75
CA LEU A 222 14.07 -5.46 -2.03
C LEU A 222 13.67 -5.22 -0.57
N GLN A 223 12.43 -4.81 -0.30
CA GLN A 223 11.90 -4.63 1.06
C GLN A 223 11.97 -5.93 1.88
N LYS A 224 11.73 -7.09 1.25
CA LYS A 224 11.84 -8.40 1.91
C LYS A 224 13.28 -8.95 1.95
N GLY A 225 14.25 -8.23 1.41
CA GLY A 225 15.66 -8.62 1.40
C GLY A 225 15.97 -9.85 0.53
N ALA A 226 15.09 -10.21 -0.40
CA ALA A 226 15.30 -11.30 -1.36
C ALA A 226 16.22 -10.86 -2.51
N LEU A 227 16.13 -9.57 -2.86
CA LEU A 227 17.07 -8.92 -3.78
C LEU A 227 18.04 -8.02 -3.03
N ALA A 228 19.22 -7.83 -3.61
CA ALA A 228 20.19 -6.81 -3.22
C ALA A 228 20.38 -5.82 -4.37
N ALA A 229 20.37 -4.52 -4.07
CA ALA A 229 20.79 -3.52 -5.03
C ALA A 229 22.25 -3.82 -5.45
N SER A 230 22.51 -3.90 -6.75
CA SER A 230 23.88 -4.04 -7.27
C SER A 230 24.71 -2.87 -6.73
N GLY A 231 25.85 -3.20 -6.09
CA GLY A 231 26.50 -2.36 -5.09
C GLY A 231 26.63 -0.86 -5.41
N THR A 232 26.04 -0.02 -4.56
CA THR A 232 26.63 1.14 -3.86
C THR A 232 25.53 1.82 -3.04
N GLY A 233 25.83 2.09 -1.76
CA GLY A 233 24.97 2.85 -0.86
C GLY A 233 24.44 2.00 0.29
N ALA A 234 25.12 2.11 1.44
CA ALA A 234 24.65 1.59 2.71
C ALA A 234 23.18 1.96 2.93
N ALA A 235 22.34 0.96 3.21
CA ALA A 235 21.08 1.21 3.89
C ALA A 235 21.43 1.72 5.29
N LEU A 236 21.31 3.03 5.49
CA LEU A 236 21.16 3.61 6.81
C LEU A 236 19.87 3.04 7.39
N PHE A 237 20.02 2.26 8.46
CA PHE A 237 18.94 1.94 9.39
C PHE A 237 18.35 3.22 9.99
#